data_AF-A0A541AXR5-F1
#
_entry.id   AF-A0A541AXR5-F1
#
_cell.length_a   1.000
_cell.length_b   1.000
_cell.length_c   1.000
_cell.angle_alpha   90.00
_cell.angle_beta   90.00
_cell.angle_gamma   90.00
#
_symmetry.space_group_name_H-M   'P 1'
#
loop_
_entity.id
_entity.type
_entity.pdbx_description
1 polymer ?
#
loop_
_entity_poly.entity_id
_entity_poly.type
_entity_poly.pdbx_seq_one_letter_code
_entity_poly.pdbx_strand_id
1 'polypeptide(L)'
;MIIPKMSGVEFMSNEYLFKSYTGIKVDFTFPNSVMFPNLPVRLDKGSVIFPLSGISFCTGLEILLAYRLGCQFTILGGSFIPFVSANTQNLDVEQKEITKRLSVERIQNLVNLNEEGTIG
;
A
#
# COMPACT_ATOMS: atom_id res chain seq x y z
N MET A 1 -1.11 12.63 -13.35
CA MET A 1 -1.86 13.17 -12.20
C MET A 1 -0.98 13.09 -10.96
N ILE A 2 -1.19 13.96 -9.97
CA ILE A 2 -0.29 14.17 -8.82
C ILE A 2 -0.90 13.57 -7.56
N ILE A 3 -0.07 12.95 -6.71
CA ILE A 3 -0.43 12.52 -5.35
C ILE A 3 0.16 13.56 -4.38
N PRO A 4 -0.68 14.27 -3.59
CA PRO A 4 -0.19 15.24 -2.62
C PRO A 4 0.41 14.55 -1.40
N LYS A 5 1.04 15.35 -0.52
CA LYS A 5 1.48 14.89 0.78
C LYS A 5 0.26 14.46 1.61
N MET A 6 0.30 13.25 2.19
CA MET A 6 -0.79 12.71 3.00
C MET A 6 -0.29 11.61 3.95
N SER A 7 -1.08 11.27 4.96
CA SER A 7 -0.76 10.16 5.86
C SER A 7 -0.87 8.81 5.14
N GLY A 8 -0.18 7.79 5.65
CA GLY A 8 -0.30 6.43 5.11
C GLY A 8 -1.72 5.88 5.19
N VAL A 9 -2.43 6.14 6.30
CA VAL A 9 -3.83 5.70 6.47
C VAL A 9 -4.72 6.32 5.40
N GLU A 10 -4.61 7.63 5.18
CA GLU A 10 -5.35 8.34 4.14
C GLU A 10 -5.03 7.79 2.75
N PHE A 11 -3.75 7.57 2.45
CA PHE A 11 -3.33 6.98 1.18
C PHE A 11 -3.95 5.60 0.94
N MET A 12 -3.96 4.74 1.96
CA MET A 12 -4.54 3.39 1.87
C MET A 12 -6.06 3.37 1.74
N SER A 13 -6.74 4.42 2.21
CA SER A 13 -8.20 4.59 2.06
C SER A 13 -8.62 5.08 0.68
N ASN A 14 -7.69 5.55 -0.16
CA ASN A 14 -7.96 6.03 -1.50
C ASN A 14 -7.87 4.92 -2.56
N GLU A 15 -8.44 5.16 -3.75
CA GLU A 15 -8.44 4.19 -4.85
C GLU A 15 -7.14 4.18 -5.70
N TYR A 16 -6.08 4.87 -5.24
CA TYR A 16 -4.83 4.99 -6.00
C TYR A 16 -4.20 3.62 -6.31
N LEU A 17 -4.24 2.67 -5.39
CA LEU A 17 -3.50 1.41 -5.54
C LEU A 17 -4.14 0.44 -6.53
N PHE A 18 -5.47 0.38 -6.58
CA PHE A 18 -6.18 -0.64 -7.36
C PHE A 18 -6.45 -0.21 -8.80
N LYS A 19 -6.63 1.10 -9.03
CA LYS A 19 -7.03 1.63 -10.34
C LYS A 19 -5.89 2.29 -11.09
N SER A 20 -4.67 2.31 -10.54
CA SER A 20 -3.56 3.02 -11.17
C SER A 20 -2.18 2.43 -10.86
N TYR A 21 -1.25 2.66 -11.78
CA TYR A 21 0.17 2.54 -11.51
C TYR A 21 0.63 3.79 -10.75
N THR A 22 1.29 3.61 -9.61
CA THR A 22 1.71 4.71 -8.74
C THR A 22 3.21 4.69 -8.53
N GLY A 23 3.83 5.86 -8.55
CA GLY A 23 5.20 6.10 -8.10
C GLY A 23 5.19 7.18 -7.02
N ILE A 24 5.65 6.84 -5.83
CA ILE A 24 5.52 7.67 -4.63
C ILE A 24 6.86 7.77 -3.89
N LYS A 25 7.06 8.93 -3.28
CA LYS A 25 8.11 9.18 -2.29
C LYS A 25 7.50 9.09 -0.91
N VAL A 26 8.09 8.26 -0.04
CA VAL A 26 7.56 8.00 1.31
C VAL A 26 8.64 8.17 2.36
N ASP A 27 8.24 8.70 3.51
CA ASP A 27 8.98 8.61 4.76
C ASP A 27 8.37 7.49 5.59
N PHE A 28 9.17 6.50 6.01
CA PHE A 28 8.65 5.25 6.56
C PHE A 28 9.43 4.77 7.79
N THR A 29 8.76 3.95 8.60
CA THR A 29 9.33 3.24 9.74
C THR A 29 8.61 1.92 9.96
N PHE A 30 9.35 0.82 9.87
CA PHE A 30 8.91 -0.54 10.19
C PHE A 30 9.07 -0.82 11.69
N PRO A 31 8.24 -1.71 12.26
CA PRO A 31 8.48 -2.28 13.58
C PRO A 31 9.78 -3.09 13.64
N ASN A 32 10.43 -3.13 14.81
CA ASN A 32 11.67 -3.90 15.03
C ASN A 32 11.49 -5.42 14.84
N SER A 33 10.25 -5.93 14.83
CA SER A 33 9.94 -7.34 14.58
C SER A 33 10.05 -7.74 13.10
N VAL A 34 10.12 -6.77 12.17
CA VAL A 34 10.20 -7.04 10.73
C VAL A 34 11.63 -7.41 10.35
N MET A 35 11.87 -8.69 10.07
CA MET A 35 13.20 -9.15 9.62
C MET A 35 13.55 -8.74 8.19
N PHE A 36 12.55 -8.67 7.31
CA PHE A 36 12.74 -8.44 5.87
C PHE A 36 11.92 -7.23 5.41
N PRO A 37 12.39 -5.99 5.69
CA PRO A 37 11.75 -4.79 5.16
C PRO A 37 11.85 -4.77 3.63
N ASN A 38 10.81 -4.26 2.97
CA ASN A 38 10.70 -4.32 1.51
C ASN A 38 10.89 -2.96 0.81
N LEU A 39 11.09 -1.87 1.56
CA LEU A 39 11.24 -0.53 0.98
C LEU A 39 12.73 -0.21 0.75
N PRO A 40 13.13 0.06 -0.51
CA PRO A 40 14.51 0.37 -0.82
C PRO A 40 14.82 1.83 -0.43
N VAL A 41 15.96 2.03 0.24
CA VAL A 41 16.56 3.35 0.46
C VAL A 41 17.84 3.41 -0.34
N ARG A 42 17.93 4.44 -1.18
CA ARG A 42 19.10 4.66 -2.04
C ARG A 42 20.19 5.38 -1.23
N LEU A 43 21.34 4.73 -1.06
CA LEU A 43 22.48 5.28 -0.31
C LEU A 43 23.35 6.17 -1.20
N ASP A 44 23.54 5.74 -2.46
CA ASP A 44 24.31 6.48 -3.47
C ASP A 44 23.80 6.17 -4.91
N LYS A 45 24.64 6.40 -5.92
CA LYS A 45 24.28 6.18 -7.32
C LYS A 45 24.14 4.69 -7.70
N GLY A 46 24.81 3.77 -7.00
CA GLY A 46 24.85 2.35 -7.32
C GLY A 46 24.23 1.42 -6.28
N SER A 47 24.03 1.90 -5.06
CA SER A 47 23.65 1.07 -3.92
C SER A 47 22.27 1.42 -3.37
N VAL A 48 21.51 0.36 -3.12
CA VAL A 48 20.24 0.38 -2.39
C VAL A 48 20.35 -0.57 -1.20
N ILE A 49 19.77 -0.15 -0.09
CA ILE A 49 19.64 -0.96 1.13
C ILE A 49 18.16 -1.06 1.50
N PHE A 50 17.81 -2.02 2.34
CA PHE A 50 16.44 -2.20 2.85
C PHE A 50 16.45 -2.01 4.37
N PRO A 51 16.45 -0.76 4.86
CA PRO A 51 16.49 -0.48 6.29
C PRO A 51 15.09 -0.52 6.91
N LEU A 52 15.04 -0.50 8.24
CA LEU A 52 13.78 -0.38 8.99
C LEU A 52 13.17 1.02 8.91
N SER A 53 13.91 2.05 8.54
CA SER A 53 13.36 3.41 8.39
C SER A 53 14.15 4.23 7.37
N GLY A 54 13.50 5.26 6.83
CA GLY A 54 14.14 6.21 5.93
C GLY A 54 13.19 6.76 4.87
N ILE A 55 13.79 7.30 3.80
CA ILE A 55 13.05 7.82 2.65
C ILE A 55 13.19 6.87 1.47
N SER A 56 12.05 6.37 0.97
CA SER A 56 12.01 5.47 -0.18
C SER A 56 11.28 6.11 -1.37
N PHE A 57 11.68 5.72 -2.57
CA PHE A 57 10.90 5.89 -3.79
C PHE A 57 10.42 4.51 -4.21
N CYS A 58 9.10 4.31 -4.18
CA CYS A 58 8.52 2.99 -4.36
C CYS A 58 7.21 3.05 -5.16
N THR A 59 6.76 1.88 -5.58
CA THR A 59 5.48 1.67 -6.23
C THR A 59 4.36 1.42 -5.23
N GLY A 60 3.12 1.49 -5.70
CA GLY A 60 1.93 1.20 -4.90
C GLY A 60 1.90 -0.19 -4.27
N LEU A 61 2.42 -1.20 -4.96
CA LEU A 61 2.43 -2.57 -4.42
C LEU A 61 3.49 -2.75 -3.33
N GLU A 62 4.63 -2.07 -3.45
CA GLU A 62 5.65 -2.05 -2.40
C GLU A 62 5.13 -1.38 -1.12
N ILE A 63 4.39 -0.27 -1.24
CA ILE A 63 3.82 0.39 -0.05
C ILE A 63 2.66 -0.40 0.57
N LEU A 64 1.85 -1.09 -0.26
CA LEU A 64 0.80 -2.00 0.22
C LEU A 64 1.41 -3.13 1.06
N LEU A 65 2.49 -3.74 0.59
CA LEU A 65 3.21 -4.77 1.34
C LEU A 65 3.79 -4.19 2.63
N ALA A 66 4.44 -3.02 2.57
CA ALA A 66 5.00 -2.37 3.75
C ALA A 66 3.91 -2.10 4.81
N TYR A 67 2.75 -1.59 4.40
CA TYR A 67 1.59 -1.38 5.28
C TYR A 67 1.16 -2.69 5.97
N ARG A 68 1.09 -3.79 5.23
CA ARG A 68 0.75 -5.12 5.78
C ARG A 68 1.79 -5.66 6.76
N LEU A 69 3.05 -5.26 6.61
CA LEU A 69 4.14 -5.56 7.55
C LEU A 69 4.11 -4.64 8.80
N GLY A 70 3.10 -3.79 8.96
CA GLY A 70 2.98 -2.87 10.09
C GLY A 70 3.80 -1.59 9.95
N CYS A 71 4.28 -1.29 8.75
CA CYS A 71 5.04 -0.07 8.48
C CYS A 71 4.16 1.17 8.64
N GLN A 72 4.65 2.14 9.39
CA GLN A 72 4.09 3.48 9.46
C GLN A 72 4.78 4.36 8.42
N PHE A 73 4.01 5.14 7.66
CA PHE A 73 4.58 6.00 6.64
C PHE A 73 3.76 7.26 6.38
N THR A 74 4.43 8.25 5.81
CA THR A 74 3.84 9.48 5.26
C THR A 74 4.21 9.57 3.79
N ILE A 75 3.21 9.78 2.92
CA ILE A 75 3.45 10.10 1.52
C ILE A 75 3.97 11.52 1.45
N LEU A 76 5.17 11.72 0.89
CA LEU A 76 5.77 13.04 0.69
C LEU A 76 5.35 13.66 -0.65
N GLY A 77 4.92 12.82 -1.59
CA GLY A 77 4.40 13.20 -2.90
C GLY A 77 4.60 12.10 -3.92
N GLY A 78 3.93 12.20 -5.06
CA GLY A 78 4.07 11.20 -6.12
C GLY A 78 3.21 11.49 -7.33
N SER A 79 3.06 10.48 -8.18
CA SER A 79 2.19 10.54 -9.35
C SER A 79 1.54 9.19 -9.59
N PHE A 80 0.40 9.23 -10.26
CA PHE A 80 -0.33 8.04 -10.64
C PHE A 80 -0.82 8.10 -12.09
N ILE A 81 -0.92 6.90 -12.69
CA ILE A 81 -1.37 6.66 -14.05
C ILE A 81 -2.51 5.63 -13.99
N PRO A 82 -3.77 6.04 -14.22
CA PRO A 82 -4.92 5.15 -14.13
C PRO A 82 -4.85 4.09 -15.23
N PHE A 83 -5.24 2.86 -14.89
CA PHE A 83 -5.29 1.75 -15.85
C PHE A 83 -6.49 1.86 -16.79
N VAL A 84 -7.58 2.48 -16.34
CA VAL A 84 -8.80 2.68 -17.13
C VAL A 84 -8.80 4.10 -17.66
N SER A 85 -8.84 4.26 -18.98
CA SER A 85 -9.15 5.56 -19.60
C SER A 85 -10.64 5.86 -19.42
N ALA A 86 -11.02 7.13 -19.36
CA ALA A 86 -12.40 7.58 -19.09
C ALA A 86 -13.51 6.99 -20.00
N ASN A 87 -13.18 6.21 -21.03
CA ASN A 87 -14.12 5.63 -22.00
C ASN A 87 -14.33 4.11 -21.90
N THR A 88 -13.80 3.38 -20.91
CA THR A 88 -13.98 1.92 -20.82
C THR A 88 -14.97 1.53 -19.72
N GLN A 89 -16.26 1.58 -20.03
CA GLN A 89 -17.37 1.22 -19.13
C GLN A 89 -17.38 -0.27 -18.68
N ASN A 90 -16.62 -1.15 -19.34
CA ASN A 90 -16.64 -2.59 -19.08
C ASN A 90 -15.64 -3.07 -18.00
N LEU A 91 -14.63 -2.27 -17.62
CA LEU A 91 -13.66 -2.65 -16.58
C LEU A 91 -14.17 -2.40 -15.14
N ASP A 92 -15.16 -1.52 -14.99
CA ASP A 92 -15.74 -1.16 -13.69
C ASP A 92 -16.49 -2.34 -13.04
N VAL A 93 -17.09 -3.24 -13.83
CA VAL A 93 -17.85 -4.38 -13.31
C VAL A 93 -16.92 -5.41 -12.68
N GLU A 94 -15.84 -5.76 -13.37
CA GLU A 94 -14.86 -6.75 -12.90
C GLU A 94 -14.07 -6.21 -11.69
N GLN A 95 -13.67 -4.93 -11.70
CA GLN A 95 -12.99 -4.30 -10.57
C GLN A 95 -13.89 -4.15 -9.34
N LYS A 96 -15.18 -3.83 -9.52
CA LYS A 96 -16.16 -3.80 -8.42
C LYS A 96 -16.33 -5.18 -7.80
N GLU A 97 -16.37 -6.23 -8.62
CA GLU A 97 -16.51 -7.60 -8.14
C GLU A 97 -15.26 -8.05 -7.37
N ILE A 98 -14.05 -7.73 -7.86
CA ILE A 98 -12.80 -7.99 -7.15
C ILE A 98 -12.74 -7.22 -5.82
N THR A 99 -13.09 -5.93 -5.83
CA THR A 99 -13.11 -5.08 -4.63
C THR A 99 -14.09 -5.63 -3.59
N LYS A 100 -15.27 -6.06 -4.05
CA LYS A 100 -16.28 -6.69 -3.21
C LYS A 100 -15.76 -7.97 -2.58
N ARG A 101 -15.14 -8.86 -3.36
CA ARG A 101 -14.54 -10.11 -2.85
C ARG A 101 -13.46 -9.84 -1.80
N LEU A 102 -12.53 -8.92 -2.07
CA LEU A 102 -11.48 -8.55 -1.11
C LEU A 102 -12.05 -7.96 0.18
N SER A 103 -13.13 -7.19 0.10
CA SER A 103 -13.80 -6.66 1.29
C SER A 103 -14.52 -7.73 2.11
N VAL A 104 -15.13 -8.72 1.46
CA VAL A 104 -15.76 -9.88 2.14
C VAL A 104 -14.72 -10.76 2.81
N GLU A 105 -13.62 -11.08 2.11
CA GLU A 105 -12.50 -11.84 2.68
C GLU A 105 -11.89 -11.15 3.91
N ARG A 106 -11.75 -9.82 3.86
CA ARG A 106 -11.28 -9.03 5.01
C ARG A 106 -12.20 -9.16 6.22
N ILE A 107 -13.52 -9.09 6.02
CA ILE A 107 -14.50 -9.23 7.11
C ILE A 107 -14.44 -10.65 7.70
N GLN A 108 -14.38 -11.68 6.85
CA GLN A 108 -14.32 -13.06 7.32
C GLN A 108 -13.07 -13.32 8.15
N ASN A 109 -11.91 -12.83 7.71
CA ASN A 109 -10.66 -12.97 8.46
C ASN A 109 -10.71 -12.26 9.83
N LEU A 110 -11.39 -11.11 9.93
CA LEU A 110 -11.58 -10.42 11.20
C LEU A 110 -12.52 -11.18 12.15
N VAL A 111 -13.58 -11.80 11.63
CA VAL A 111 -14.49 -12.63 12.43
C VAL A 111 -13.74 -13.85 13.00
N ASN A 112 -12.98 -14.55 12.16
CA ASN A 112 -12.22 -15.73 12.58
C ASN A 112 -11.17 -15.41 13.67
N LEU A 113 -10.50 -14.25 13.58
CA LEU A 113 -9.54 -13.80 14.61
C LEU A 113 -10.20 -13.48 15.96
N ASN A 114 -11.46 -13.05 15.97
CA ASN A 114 -12.20 -12.76 17.21
C ASN A 114 -12.70 -14.05 17.89
N GLU A 115 -13.01 -15.09 17.10
CA GLU A 115 -13.44 -16.40 17.64
C GLU A 115 -12.27 -17.15 18.30
N GLU A 116 -11.05 -17.05 17.75
CA GLU A 116 -9.84 -17.65 18.35
C GLU A 116 -9.38 -16.93 19.64
N GLY A 117 -9.75 -15.67 19.84
CA GLY A 117 -9.39 -14.86 21.01
C GLY A 117 -10.29 -15.01 22.24
N THR A 118 -11.36 -15.81 22.17
CA THR A 118 -12.36 -15.95 23.25
C THR A 118 -12.23 -17.24 24.07
N ILE A 119 -11.15 -18.00 23.88
CA ILE A 119 -10.83 -19.19 24.68
C ILE A 119 -9.56 -18.90 25.51
N GLY A 120 -9.74 -18.16 26.61
CA GLY A 120 -8.68 -17.82 27.56
C GLY A 120 -9.24 -17.17 28.81
#